data_AF-A0A920DIE0-F1
#
_entry.id   AF-A0A920DIE0-F1
#
_cell.length_a   1.000
_cell.length_b   1.000
_cell.length_c   1.000
_cell.angle_alpha   90.00
_cell.angle_beta   90.00
_cell.angle_gamma   90.00
#
_symmetry.space_group_name_H-M   'P 1'
#
loop_
_entity.id
_entity.type
_entity.pdbx_description
1 polymer ?
#
loop_
_entity_poly.entity_id
_entity_poly.type
_entity_poly.pdbx_seq_one_letter_code
_entity_poly.pdbx_strand_id
1 'polypeptide(L)'
;MIDVFAAVREASNRTIGLRHFDCQLIGGLVLNGGNIAEMKTGEGKTLVATLPAVLNALSGKKVFVVTVNDYLAERDANWMRPIYEYFGLSVNSF
;
A
#
# COMPACT_ATOMS: atom_id res chain seq x y z
N MET A 1 -3.98 11.38 -8.77
CA MET A 1 -4.53 10.24 -7.98
C MET A 1 -4.61 8.98 -8.82
N ILE A 2 -5.44 8.96 -9.88
CA ILE A 2 -5.64 7.79 -10.74
C ILE A 2 -4.31 7.28 -11.31
N ASP A 3 -3.47 8.17 -11.84
CA ASP A 3 -2.17 7.80 -12.43
C ASP A 3 -1.24 7.14 -11.41
N VAL A 4 -1.25 7.63 -10.16
CA VAL A 4 -0.44 7.05 -9.08
C VAL A 4 -0.95 5.67 -8.70
N PHE A 5 -2.27 5.48 -8.57
CA PHE A 5 -2.84 4.17 -8.27
C PHE A 5 -2.56 3.15 -9.38
N ALA A 6 -2.65 3.58 -10.64
CA ALA A 6 -2.28 2.76 -11.79
C ALA A 6 -0.79 2.40 -11.77
N ALA A 7 0.09 3.37 -11.47
CA ALA A 7 1.52 3.13 -11.35
C ALA A 7 1.83 2.16 -10.20
N VAL A 8 1.20 2.30 -9.04
CA VAL A 8 1.39 1.39 -7.89
C VAL A 8 0.95 -0.04 -8.21
N ARG A 9 -0.19 -0.18 -8.91
CA ARG A 9 -0.65 -1.50 -9.40
C ARG A 9 0.38 -2.15 -10.33
N GLU A 10 0.96 -1.37 -11.24
CA GLU A 10 1.99 -1.86 -12.15
C GLU A 10 3.29 -2.21 -11.42
N ALA A 11 3.73 -1.36 -10.48
CA ALA A 11 4.89 -1.61 -9.64
C ALA A 11 4.72 -2.91 -8.82
N SER A 12 3.55 -3.13 -8.21
CA SER A 12 3.25 -4.36 -7.47
C SER A 12 3.34 -5.61 -8.34
N ASN A 13 2.79 -5.53 -9.57
CA ASN A 13 2.85 -6.65 -10.50
C ASN A 13 4.30 -6.98 -10.91
N ARG A 14 5.13 -5.96 -11.16
CA ARG A 14 6.52 -6.13 -11.60
C ARG A 14 7.47 -6.55 -10.47
N THR A 15 7.23 -6.08 -9.25
CA THR A 15 8.18 -6.25 -8.14
C THR A 15 7.88 -7.47 -7.29
N ILE A 16 6.59 -7.75 -7.02
CA ILE A 16 6.19 -8.86 -6.14
C ILE A 16 5.21 -9.83 -6.81
N GLY A 17 4.92 -9.66 -8.12
CA GLY A 17 4.04 -10.56 -8.87
C GLY A 17 2.57 -10.47 -8.50
N LEU A 18 2.16 -9.47 -7.71
CA LEU A 18 0.78 -9.29 -7.27
C LEU A 18 0.14 -8.12 -8.00
N ARG A 19 -0.83 -8.39 -8.85
CA ARG A 19 -1.63 -7.36 -9.50
C ARG A 19 -2.86 -7.05 -8.64
N HIS A 20 -3.09 -5.78 -8.28
CA HIS A 20 -4.30 -5.43 -7.53
C HIS A 20 -5.58 -5.83 -8.28
N PHE A 21 -6.52 -6.44 -7.58
CA PHE A 21 -7.91 -6.60 -8.05
C PHE A 21 -8.68 -5.27 -8.01
N ASP A 22 -9.87 -5.24 -8.59
CA ASP A 22 -10.66 -4.01 -8.65
C ASP A 22 -11.25 -3.63 -7.29
N CYS A 23 -11.68 -4.61 -6.48
CA CYS A 23 -12.08 -4.38 -5.10
C CYS A 23 -10.96 -3.75 -4.26
N GLN A 24 -9.71 -4.11 -4.53
CA GLN A 24 -8.54 -3.55 -3.85
C GLN A 24 -8.27 -2.10 -4.25
N LEU A 25 -8.50 -1.72 -5.51
CA LEU A 25 -8.45 -0.31 -5.92
C LEU A 25 -9.54 0.51 -5.22
N ILE A 26 -10.77 -0.03 -5.15
CA ILE A 26 -11.88 0.62 -4.44
C ILE A 26 -11.52 0.79 -2.96
N GLY A 27 -10.99 -0.24 -2.29
CA GLY A 27 -10.50 -0.14 -0.92
C GLY A 27 -9.45 0.96 -0.75
N GLY A 28 -8.49 1.07 -1.68
CA GLY A 28 -7.49 2.12 -1.67
C GLY A 28 -8.08 3.53 -1.81
N LEU A 29 -9.12 3.70 -2.64
CA LEU A 29 -9.83 4.97 -2.81
C LEU A 29 -10.59 5.35 -1.54
N VAL A 30 -11.25 4.38 -0.89
CA VAL A 30 -11.95 4.57 0.39
C VAL A 30 -10.97 5.03 1.46
N LEU A 31 -9.82 4.36 1.61
CA LEU A 31 -8.77 4.76 2.55
C LEU A 31 -8.20 6.15 2.24
N ASN A 32 -7.95 6.47 0.98
CA ASN A 32 -7.45 7.79 0.57
C ASN A 32 -8.46 8.91 0.89
N GLY A 33 -9.75 8.60 0.92
CA GLY A 33 -10.82 9.51 1.35
C GLY A 33 -10.94 9.69 2.87
N GLY A 34 -10.07 9.06 3.67
CA GLY A 34 -10.12 9.12 5.13
C GLY A 34 -11.18 8.23 5.78
N ASN A 35 -11.73 7.27 5.03
CA ASN A 35 -12.78 6.37 5.50
C ASN A 35 -12.23 4.99 5.87
N ILE A 36 -13.06 4.18 6.52
CA ILE A 36 -12.73 2.78 6.86
C ILE A 36 -13.09 1.89 5.67
N ALA A 37 -12.10 1.19 5.13
CA ALA A 37 -12.31 0.16 4.11
C ALA A 37 -12.46 -1.21 4.79
N GLU A 38 -13.71 -1.69 4.94
CA GLU A 38 -13.97 -3.05 5.41
C GLU A 38 -13.68 -4.06 4.30
N MET A 39 -12.81 -5.03 4.61
CA MET A 39 -12.39 -6.07 3.70
C MET A 39 -12.30 -7.39 4.47
N LYS A 40 -12.59 -8.52 3.82
CA LYS A 40 -12.45 -9.85 4.42
C LYS A 40 -10.98 -10.25 4.49
N THR A 41 -10.67 -11.20 5.39
CA THR A 41 -9.34 -11.82 5.43
C THR A 41 -9.07 -12.51 4.09
N GLY A 42 -7.85 -12.34 3.57
CA GLY A 42 -7.46 -12.86 2.26
C GLY A 42 -7.69 -11.90 1.08
N GLU A 43 -8.43 -10.80 1.26
CA GLU A 43 -8.66 -9.81 0.19
C GLU A 43 -7.46 -8.87 -0.05
N GLY A 44 -6.33 -9.10 0.62
CA GLY A 44 -5.07 -8.36 0.38
C GLY A 44 -5.01 -6.96 0.99
N LYS A 45 -5.50 -6.78 2.22
CA LYS A 45 -5.46 -5.50 2.97
C LYS A 45 -4.08 -4.82 2.96
N THR A 46 -3.01 -5.61 3.16
CA THR A 46 -1.63 -5.12 3.13
C THR A 46 -1.26 -4.53 1.76
N LEU A 47 -1.63 -5.21 0.68
CA LEU A 47 -1.40 -4.74 -0.68
C LEU A 47 -2.23 -3.48 -1.00
N VAL A 48 -3.46 -3.41 -0.50
CA VAL A 48 -4.34 -2.22 -0.66
C VAL A 48 -3.72 -0.98 -0.04
N ALA A 49 -3.12 -1.09 1.15
CA ALA A 49 -2.54 0.03 1.87
C ALA A 49 -1.42 0.74 1.09
N THR A 50 -0.73 0.03 0.17
CA THR A 50 0.33 0.62 -0.68
C THR A 50 -0.18 1.74 -1.58
N LEU A 51 -1.44 1.67 -2.03
CA LEU A 51 -2.05 2.64 -2.95
C LEU A 51 -2.12 4.06 -2.34
N PRO A 52 -2.83 4.29 -1.21
CA PRO A 52 -2.84 5.59 -0.57
C PRO A 52 -1.48 5.93 0.06
N ALA A 53 -0.69 4.94 0.50
CA ALA A 53 0.61 5.21 1.12
C ALA A 53 1.59 5.85 0.12
N VAL A 54 1.75 5.28 -1.08
CA VAL A 54 2.61 5.85 -2.12
C VAL A 54 2.09 7.23 -2.54
N LEU A 55 0.79 7.38 -2.76
CA LEU A 55 0.20 8.67 -3.16
C LEU A 55 0.49 9.78 -2.14
N ASN A 56 0.27 9.52 -0.86
CA ASN A 56 0.50 10.51 0.18
C ASN A 56 1.99 10.79 0.40
N ALA A 57 2.85 9.76 0.31
CA ALA A 57 4.29 9.89 0.41
C ALA A 57 4.89 10.75 -0.71
N LEU A 58 4.49 10.51 -1.96
CA LEU A 58 4.90 11.33 -3.11
C LEU A 58 4.39 12.78 -3.03
N SER A 59 3.37 13.04 -2.22
CA SER A 59 2.87 14.39 -1.93
C SER A 59 3.65 15.09 -0.80
N GLY A 60 4.80 14.54 -0.39
CA GLY A 60 5.66 15.10 0.66
C GLY A 60 5.19 14.82 2.09
N LYS A 61 4.17 13.98 2.29
CA LYS A 61 3.67 13.63 3.62
C LYS A 61 4.37 12.38 4.15
N LYS A 62 4.63 12.33 5.46
CA LYS A 62 4.98 11.06 6.12
C LYS A 62 3.73 10.21 6.25
N VAL A 63 3.85 8.91 5.96
CA VAL A 63 2.75 7.94 6.08
C VAL A 63 3.12 6.91 7.14
N PHE A 64 2.18 6.64 8.04
CA PHE A 64 2.31 5.60 9.06
C PHE A 64 1.28 4.50 8.78
N VAL A 65 1.76 3.27 8.57
CA VAL A 65 0.90 2.08 8.47
C VAL A 65 0.99 1.35 9.80
N VAL A 66 -0.10 1.38 10.57
CA VAL A 66 -0.15 0.81 11.93
C VAL A 66 -0.75 -0.58 11.88
N THR A 67 -0.06 -1.55 12.46
CA THR A 67 -0.53 -2.93 12.63
C THR A 67 -0.68 -3.25 14.12
N VAL A 68 -1.20 -4.44 14.45
CA VAL A 68 -1.48 -4.82 15.85
C VAL A 68 -0.25 -5.29 16.63
N ASN A 69 0.88 -5.56 15.96
CA ASN A 69 2.13 -5.98 16.61
C ASN A 69 3.34 -5.77 15.68
N ASP A 70 4.52 -5.76 16.30
CA ASP A 70 5.81 -5.49 15.64
C ASP A 70 6.14 -6.52 14.56
N TYR A 71 5.84 -7.80 14.80
CA TYR A 71 6.04 -8.86 13.81
C TYR A 71 5.29 -8.59 12.51
N LEU A 72 4.01 -8.22 12.58
CA LEU A 72 3.21 -7.88 11.40
C LEU A 72 3.69 -6.57 10.75
N ALA A 73 4.11 -5.59 11.56
CA ALA A 73 4.67 -4.35 11.04
C ALA A 73 5.93 -4.61 10.21
N GLU A 74 6.88 -5.36 10.74
CA GLU A 74 8.14 -5.69 10.07
C GLU A 74 7.92 -6.58 8.85
N ARG A 75 7.06 -7.61 8.96
CA ARG A 75 6.70 -8.47 7.84
C ARG A 75 6.09 -7.67 6.69
N ASP A 76 5.09 -6.84 6.97
CA ASP A 76 4.37 -6.08 5.95
C ASP A 76 5.25 -4.99 5.34
N ALA A 77 6.10 -4.34 6.15
CA ALA A 77 7.10 -3.39 5.68
C ALA A 77 8.07 -4.07 4.71
N ASN A 78 8.65 -5.21 5.07
CA ASN A 78 9.62 -5.91 4.24
C ASN A 78 8.97 -6.51 2.98
N TRP A 79 7.74 -7.01 3.08
CA TRP A 79 7.03 -7.57 1.93
C TRP A 79 6.65 -6.50 0.90
N MET A 80 6.18 -5.32 1.35
CA MET A 80 5.78 -4.23 0.45
C MET A 80 6.94 -3.30 0.08
N ARG A 81 8.11 -3.44 0.73
CA ARG A 81 9.33 -2.63 0.47
C ARG A 81 9.67 -2.50 -1.03
N PRO A 82 9.67 -3.57 -1.84
CA PRO A 82 9.98 -3.44 -3.27
C PRO A 82 9.05 -2.49 -4.03
N ILE A 83 7.77 -2.41 -3.63
CA ILE A 83 6.80 -1.49 -4.24
C ILE A 83 7.16 -0.05 -3.89
N TYR A 84 7.46 0.23 -2.63
CA TYR A 84 7.79 1.58 -2.17
C TYR A 84 9.13 2.07 -2.76
N GLU A 85 10.14 1.20 -2.78
CA GLU A 85 11.46 1.49 -3.33
C GLU A 85 11.42 1.71 -4.85
N TYR A 86 10.47 1.07 -5.56
CA TYR A 86 10.22 1.36 -6.98
C TYR A 86 9.89 2.84 -7.25
N PHE A 87 9.26 3.52 -6.29
CA PHE A 87 8.97 4.96 -6.35
C PHE A 87 10.05 5.82 -5.66
N GLY A 88 11.18 5.24 -5.27
CA GLY A 88 12.25 5.93 -4.55
C GLY A 88 11.91 6.28 -3.10
N LEU A 89 10.91 5.61 -2.50
CA LEU A 89 10.50 5.85 -1.12
C LEU A 89 11.27 4.93 -0.16
N SER A 90 11.76 5.50 0.94
CA SER A 90 12.37 4.74 2.03
C SER A 90 11.32 4.17 2.97
N VAL A 91 11.52 2.93 3.43
CA VAL A 91 10.62 2.24 4.37
C VAL A 91 11.38 1.86 5.63
N ASN A 92 10.84 2.23 6.79
CA ASN A 92 11.33 1.86 8.11
C ASN A 92 10.23 1.13 8.89
N SER A 93 10.59 0.08 9.60
CA SER A 93 9.77 -0.57 10.64
C SER A 93 10.53 -0.48 11.96
N PHE A 94 9.83 -0.12 13.03
CA PHE A 94 10.35 -0.08 14.40
C PHE A 94 9.66 -1.14 15.23
#